data_AF-A0A068Y3U8-F1
#
_entry.id   AF-A0A068Y3U8-F1
#
_cell.length_a   1.000
_cell.length_b   1.000
_cell.length_c   1.000
_cell.angle_alpha   90.00
_cell.angle_beta   90.00
_cell.angle_gamma   90.00
#
_symmetry.space_group_name_H-M   'P 1'
#
loop_
_entity.id
_entity.type
_entity.pdbx_description
1 polymer ?
#
loop_
_entity_poly.entity_id
_entity_poly.type
_entity_poly.pdbx_seq_one_letter_code
_entity_poly.pdbx_strand_id
1 'polypeptide(L)'
;MSSEKRNFGKATNQDHEIDAQDSREEPVENGLPIDTKSHQDPLHAPMTISPSPPKQVTIDQLAEAANSFYKMSLVHEISVDSNFKMERKEEPLERGIKETMHRAFWDVQRSHLNADPPNYEPALGLLKEIRQSLESLTLPHQTTLRAQIAERLDIETAEVEWRRTGHLRLEAFAEPLVEMLAQWCAPVRDPDVARLRDISDPIEFFRFSVQFTDEEVKVSIVG
;
A
#
# COMPACT_ATOMS: atom_id res chain seq x y z
N MET A 1 -64.31 -44.67 -7.98
CA MET A 1 -64.06 -43.35 -7.37
C MET A 1 -63.29 -42.59 -8.43
N SER A 2 -63.95 -41.83 -9.33
CA SER A 2 -64.43 -40.45 -9.08
C SER A 2 -63.26 -39.61 -8.58
N SER A 3 -62.75 -38.53 -9.17
CA SER A 3 -63.20 -37.48 -10.10
C SER A 3 -62.20 -36.33 -9.82
N GLU A 4 -61.83 -35.37 -10.67
CA GLU A 4 -62.07 -35.13 -12.08
C GLU A 4 -60.95 -34.21 -12.65
N LYS A 5 -60.51 -34.52 -13.88
CA LYS A 5 -60.05 -33.68 -15.03
C LYS A 5 -60.03 -32.14 -14.84
N ARG A 6 -59.14 -31.34 -15.45
CA ARG A 6 -58.85 -31.11 -16.89
C ARG A 6 -57.59 -30.18 -16.97
N ASN A 7 -56.59 -30.36 -17.84
CA ASN A 7 -56.46 -29.91 -19.26
C ASN A 7 -56.72 -28.40 -19.53
N PHE A 8 -56.10 -27.70 -20.50
CA PHE A 8 -54.90 -27.89 -21.35
C PHE A 8 -54.73 -26.66 -22.29
N GLY A 9 -53.50 -26.19 -22.55
CA GLY A 9 -53.17 -25.26 -23.65
C GLY A 9 -53.68 -23.80 -23.50
N LYS A 10 -53.46 -22.88 -24.45
CA LYS A 10 -52.54 -22.83 -25.62
C LYS A 10 -52.35 -21.34 -26.01
N ALA A 11 -51.25 -20.99 -26.69
CA ALA A 11 -50.92 -19.63 -27.12
C ALA A 11 -51.91 -18.99 -28.11
N THR A 12 -52.01 -17.65 -28.08
CA THR A 12 -52.48 -16.78 -29.18
C THR A 12 -51.77 -15.42 -29.15
N ASN A 13 -51.16 -15.02 -30.27
CA ASN A 13 -50.89 -13.62 -30.60
C ASN A 13 -52.16 -12.99 -31.19
N GLN A 14 -52.35 -11.67 -30.97
CA GLN A 14 -52.93 -10.68 -31.89
C GLN A 14 -52.88 -9.32 -31.17
N ASP A 15 -52.11 -8.33 -31.62
CA ASP A 15 -52.27 -7.48 -32.82
C ASP A 15 -53.32 -6.38 -32.64
N HIS A 16 -52.85 -5.13 -32.52
CA HIS A 16 -53.52 -3.91 -32.97
C HIS A 16 -52.48 -2.82 -33.30
N GLU A 17 -52.24 -2.59 -34.59
CA GLU A 17 -51.96 -1.26 -35.15
C GLU A 17 -53.20 -0.34 -34.92
N ILE A 18 -53.22 0.99 -35.08
CA ILE A 18 -52.39 2.00 -35.80
C ILE A 18 -52.25 3.24 -34.87
N ASP A 19 -51.55 4.35 -35.17
CA ASP A 19 -51.01 4.90 -36.44
C ASP A 19 -49.67 5.67 -36.18
N ALA A 20 -49.14 6.35 -37.20
CA ALA A 20 -47.82 7.00 -37.21
C ALA A 20 -47.82 8.55 -37.12
N GLN A 21 -46.68 9.10 -36.67
CA GLN A 21 -46.01 10.34 -37.13
C GLN A 21 -44.73 10.51 -36.30
N ASP A 22 -43.53 10.19 -36.81
CA ASP A 22 -42.65 11.08 -37.60
C ASP A 22 -42.36 12.40 -36.87
N SER A 23 -41.19 12.56 -36.24
CA SER A 23 -40.01 13.17 -36.91
C SER A 23 -38.69 12.79 -36.24
N ARG A 24 -37.60 12.68 -37.02
CA ARG A 24 -36.21 12.60 -36.52
C ARG A 24 -35.58 13.99 -36.42
N GLU A 25 -34.84 14.28 -35.35
CA GLU A 25 -33.71 15.23 -35.39
C GLU A 25 -32.54 14.76 -34.49
N GLU A 26 -31.32 15.08 -34.91
CA GLU A 26 -30.03 14.62 -34.37
C GLU A 26 -29.52 15.49 -33.20
N PRO A 27 -28.57 15.02 -32.35
CA PRO A 27 -28.04 15.81 -31.25
C PRO A 27 -27.07 16.91 -31.71
N VAL A 28 -27.37 18.17 -31.37
CA VAL A 28 -26.61 19.35 -31.81
C VAL A 28 -25.43 19.70 -30.89
N GLU A 29 -24.33 20.02 -31.56
CA GLU A 29 -23.03 20.53 -31.12
C GLU A 29 -23.08 21.62 -30.01
N ASN A 30 -22.36 21.39 -28.90
CA ASN A 30 -22.18 22.36 -27.81
C ASN A 30 -21.08 23.40 -28.13
N GLY A 31 -21.41 24.41 -28.94
CA GLY A 31 -20.59 25.62 -29.10
C GLY A 31 -21.01 26.74 -28.13
N LEU A 32 -20.08 27.27 -27.32
CA LEU A 32 -20.35 28.48 -26.53
C LEU A 32 -20.37 29.74 -27.43
N PRO A 33 -21.44 30.56 -27.40
CA PRO A 33 -21.48 31.79 -28.19
C PRO A 33 -20.64 32.91 -27.55
N ILE A 34 -19.77 33.53 -28.35
CA ILE A 34 -19.02 34.74 -27.98
C ILE A 34 -19.93 35.96 -28.25
N ASP A 35 -20.54 36.54 -27.21
CA ASP A 35 -21.36 37.75 -27.36
C ASP A 35 -20.46 39.01 -27.36
N THR A 36 -20.17 39.53 -28.55
CA THR A 36 -19.42 40.78 -28.73
C THR A 36 -20.31 42.00 -28.47
N LYS A 37 -20.31 42.51 -27.22
CA LYS A 37 -20.85 43.85 -26.91
C LYS A 37 -19.84 44.71 -26.15
N SER A 38 -19.35 45.73 -26.85
CA SER A 38 -18.49 46.78 -26.30
C SER A 38 -19.30 47.68 -25.34
N HIS A 39 -19.02 47.56 -24.05
CA HIS A 39 -19.32 48.61 -23.08
C HIS A 39 -18.01 49.30 -22.66
N GLN A 40 -17.91 50.60 -22.92
CA GLN A 40 -16.80 51.42 -22.43
C GLN A 40 -17.15 51.89 -21.01
N ASP A 41 -16.34 51.50 -20.04
CA ASP A 41 -16.39 52.04 -18.68
C ASP A 41 -14.99 52.61 -18.34
N PRO A 42 -14.86 53.91 -18.03
CA PRO A 42 -13.57 54.54 -17.85
C PRO A 42 -13.12 54.39 -16.39
N LEU A 43 -12.23 53.43 -16.10
CA LEU A 43 -11.23 53.46 -14.99
C LEU A 43 -10.47 52.12 -14.83
N HIS A 44 -9.82 51.62 -15.90
CA HIS A 44 -8.82 50.55 -15.77
C HIS A 44 -7.54 50.90 -16.52
N ALA A 45 -6.46 51.14 -15.78
CA ALA A 45 -5.12 51.17 -16.37
C ALA A 45 -4.79 49.77 -16.90
N PRO A 46 -4.40 49.60 -18.18
CA PRO A 46 -4.03 48.30 -18.69
C PRO A 46 -2.75 47.84 -17.99
N MET A 47 -2.82 46.76 -17.22
CA MET A 47 -1.62 46.05 -16.80
C MET A 47 -1.03 45.38 -18.04
N THR A 48 -0.12 46.10 -18.70
CA THR A 48 0.68 45.56 -19.80
C THR A 48 1.60 44.48 -19.23
N ILE A 49 1.17 43.22 -19.30
CA ILE A 49 2.06 42.09 -19.05
C ILE A 49 3.04 42.07 -20.23
N SER A 50 4.19 42.73 -20.05
CA SER A 50 5.26 42.71 -21.05
C SER A 50 5.64 41.26 -21.33
N PRO A 51 5.56 40.78 -22.59
CA PRO A 51 5.93 39.41 -22.90
C PRO A 51 7.40 39.19 -22.52
N SER A 52 7.69 38.12 -21.78
CA SER A 52 9.07 37.80 -21.39
C SER A 52 9.93 37.62 -22.65
N PRO A 53 11.20 38.08 -22.66
CA PRO A 53 12.07 37.90 -23.82
C PRO A 53 12.13 36.43 -24.27
N PRO A 54 12.11 36.15 -25.59
CA PRO A 54 12.12 34.78 -26.10
C PRO A 54 13.42 34.08 -25.68
N LYS A 55 13.30 33.14 -24.74
CA LYS A 55 14.41 32.26 -24.37
C LYS A 55 14.66 31.30 -25.53
N GLN A 56 15.83 31.42 -26.15
CA GLN A 56 16.30 30.46 -27.13
C GLN A 56 16.62 29.15 -26.40
N VAL A 57 15.94 28.07 -26.79
CA VAL A 57 16.23 26.71 -26.30
C VAL A 57 17.36 26.11 -27.12
N THR A 58 18.34 25.49 -26.46
CA THR A 58 19.40 24.75 -27.15
C THR A 58 18.96 23.33 -27.51
N ILE A 59 19.65 22.70 -28.46
CA ILE A 59 19.40 21.30 -28.82
C ILE A 59 19.64 20.39 -27.60
N ASP A 60 20.63 20.70 -26.76
CA ASP A 60 20.93 19.95 -25.54
C ASP A 60 19.80 20.05 -24.51
N GLN A 61 19.22 21.25 -24.32
CA GLN A 61 18.04 21.45 -23.44
C GLN A 61 16.82 20.69 -23.95
N LEU A 62 16.64 20.61 -25.27
CA LEU A 62 15.55 19.83 -25.88
C LEU A 62 15.78 18.31 -25.68
N ALA A 63 17.02 17.83 -25.80
CA ALA A 63 17.36 16.43 -25.54
C ALA A 63 17.21 16.06 -24.06
N GLU A 64 17.61 16.95 -23.13
CA GLU A 64 17.41 16.77 -21.69
C GLU A 64 15.92 16.77 -21.32
N ALA A 65 15.11 17.66 -21.92
CA ALA A 65 13.67 17.68 -21.75
C ALA A 65 13.00 16.40 -22.28
N ALA A 66 13.41 15.91 -23.45
CA ALA A 66 12.90 14.66 -24.02
C ALA A 66 13.25 13.43 -23.15
N ASN A 67 14.49 13.35 -22.64
CA ASN A 67 14.92 12.31 -21.70
C ASN A 67 14.15 12.38 -20.38
N SER A 68 13.90 13.59 -19.88
CA SER A 68 13.10 13.80 -18.66
C SER A 68 11.64 13.39 -18.85
N PHE A 69 11.04 13.72 -20.01
CA PHE A 69 9.70 13.28 -20.37
C PHE A 69 9.61 11.76 -20.49
N TYR A 70 10.58 11.11 -21.16
CA TYR A 70 10.65 9.65 -21.27
C TYR A 70 10.78 8.97 -19.90
N LYS A 71 11.62 9.50 -19.00
CA LYS A 71 11.73 9.00 -17.62
C LYS A 71 10.41 9.16 -16.87
N MET A 72 9.73 10.29 -17.00
CA MET A 72 8.43 10.50 -16.36
C MET A 72 7.32 9.60 -16.93
N SER A 73 7.29 9.36 -18.25
CA SER A 73 6.33 8.44 -18.86
C SER A 73 6.59 7.00 -18.43
N LEU A 74 7.87 6.58 -18.37
CA LEU A 74 8.26 5.26 -17.87
C LEU A 74 7.93 5.08 -16.38
N VAL A 75 8.18 6.10 -15.54
CA VAL A 75 7.77 6.07 -14.13
C VAL A 75 6.25 5.98 -14.01
N HIS A 76 5.49 6.70 -14.85
CA HIS A 76 4.03 6.60 -14.86
C HIS A 76 3.54 5.20 -15.28
N GLU A 77 4.10 4.62 -16.34
CA GLU A 77 3.81 3.27 -16.82
C GLU A 77 4.07 2.23 -15.72
N ILE A 78 5.24 2.26 -15.08
CA ILE A 78 5.62 1.40 -13.96
C ILE A 78 4.71 1.62 -12.73
N SER A 79 4.27 2.86 -12.48
CA SER A 79 3.38 3.16 -11.33
C SER A 79 1.94 2.74 -11.55
N VAL A 80 1.49 2.61 -12.81
CA VAL A 80 0.13 2.21 -13.18
C VAL A 80 0.03 0.70 -13.40
N ASP A 81 1.08 0.04 -13.89
CA ASP A 81 1.10 -1.42 -13.99
C ASP A 81 1.24 -2.09 -12.61
N SER A 82 0.10 -2.45 -12.03
CA SER A 82 0.03 -3.19 -10.77
C SER A 82 0.65 -4.60 -10.81
N ASN A 83 1.03 -5.09 -11.99
CA ASN A 83 1.73 -6.38 -12.17
C ASN A 83 3.24 -6.21 -12.39
N PHE A 84 3.76 -4.98 -12.47
CA PHE A 84 5.19 -4.75 -12.63
C PHE A 84 5.98 -5.31 -11.45
N LYS A 85 6.96 -6.18 -11.74
CA LYS A 85 7.82 -6.83 -10.73
C LYS A 85 9.27 -6.76 -11.17
N MET A 86 10.13 -6.28 -10.27
CA MET A 86 11.57 -6.24 -10.48
C MET A 86 12.23 -7.45 -9.81
N GLU A 87 12.38 -8.54 -10.56
CA GLU A 87 13.01 -9.76 -10.02
C GLU A 87 14.53 -9.62 -9.93
N ARG A 88 15.06 -9.74 -8.70
CA ARG A 88 16.50 -9.91 -8.48
C ARG A 88 16.91 -11.33 -8.84
N LYS A 89 17.71 -11.51 -9.89
CA LYS A 89 18.31 -12.81 -10.23
C LYS A 89 19.37 -13.20 -9.20
N GLU A 90 18.96 -13.98 -8.21
CA GLU A 90 19.82 -14.64 -7.21
C GLU A 90 20.31 -15.98 -7.77
N GLU A 91 21.62 -16.25 -7.70
CA GLU A 91 22.19 -17.50 -8.21
C GLU A 91 21.86 -18.69 -7.28
N PRO A 92 21.74 -19.92 -7.79
CA PRO A 92 21.27 -21.06 -7.00
C PRO A 92 22.09 -21.35 -5.73
N LEU A 93 23.39 -21.07 -5.78
CA LEU A 93 24.30 -21.21 -4.63
C LEU A 93 24.02 -20.13 -3.57
N GLU A 94 23.80 -18.88 -3.98
CA GLU A 94 23.51 -17.76 -3.07
C GLU A 94 22.22 -18.03 -2.31
N ARG A 95 21.17 -18.48 -3.03
CA ARG A 95 19.90 -18.90 -2.43
C ARG A 95 20.07 -20.01 -1.41
N GLY A 96 20.82 -21.07 -1.76
CA GLY A 96 21.04 -22.20 -0.87
C GLY A 96 21.80 -21.82 0.41
N ILE A 97 22.79 -20.93 0.30
CA ILE A 97 23.51 -20.39 1.46
C ILE A 97 22.57 -19.53 2.32
N LYS A 98 21.81 -18.62 1.70
CA LYS A 98 20.87 -17.72 2.37
C LYS A 98 19.79 -18.51 3.12
N GLU A 99 19.13 -19.47 2.47
CA GLU A 99 18.11 -20.32 3.09
C GLU A 99 18.68 -21.13 4.27
N THR A 100 19.86 -21.72 4.10
CA THR A 100 20.54 -22.47 5.17
C THR A 100 20.88 -21.56 6.36
N MET A 101 21.37 -20.34 6.11
CA MET A 101 21.74 -19.39 7.15
C MET A 101 20.50 -18.82 7.88
N HIS A 102 19.46 -18.43 7.15
CA HIS A 102 18.18 -18.00 7.72
C HIS A 102 17.57 -19.11 8.58
N ARG A 103 17.57 -20.36 8.10
CA ARG A 103 17.09 -21.49 8.89
C ARG A 103 17.93 -21.69 10.15
N ALA A 104 19.25 -21.74 10.03
CA ALA A 104 20.14 -21.94 11.18
C ALA A 104 19.97 -20.85 12.25
N PHE A 105 19.73 -19.60 11.84
CA PHE A 105 19.39 -18.50 12.74
C PHE A 105 18.10 -18.80 13.55
N TRP A 106 17.00 -19.15 12.88
CA TRP A 106 15.73 -19.44 13.58
C TRP A 106 15.77 -20.74 14.39
N ASP A 107 16.52 -21.75 13.95
CA ASP A 107 16.79 -22.98 14.72
C ASP A 107 17.54 -22.66 16.04
N VAL A 108 18.51 -21.72 16.01
CA VAL A 108 19.19 -21.21 17.22
C VAL A 108 18.26 -20.40 18.12
N GLN A 109 17.45 -19.49 17.57
CA GLN A 109 16.45 -18.74 18.36
C GLN A 109 15.45 -19.68 19.07
N ARG A 110 14.97 -20.71 18.36
CA ARG A 110 14.08 -21.74 18.90
C ARG A 110 14.78 -22.57 19.99
N SER A 111 16.07 -22.85 19.85
CA SER A 111 16.88 -23.50 20.90
C SER A 111 17.01 -22.66 22.17
N HIS A 112 17.18 -21.34 22.05
CA HIS A 112 17.26 -20.44 23.21
C HIS A 112 15.96 -20.35 24.01
N LEU A 113 14.80 -20.29 23.34
CA LEU A 113 13.49 -20.25 24.01
C LEU A 113 13.08 -21.61 24.61
N ASN A 114 13.59 -22.72 24.07
CA ASN A 114 13.32 -24.08 24.57
C ASN A 114 14.32 -24.54 25.65
N ALA A 115 15.29 -23.72 26.02
CA ALA A 115 16.21 -24.01 27.12
C ALA A 115 15.49 -23.97 28.49
N ASP A 116 16.10 -24.58 29.51
CA ASP A 116 15.60 -24.54 30.89
C ASP A 116 16.71 -23.98 31.82
N PRO A 117 16.57 -22.75 32.35
CA PRO A 117 15.52 -21.78 32.05
C PRO A 117 15.65 -21.17 30.62
N PRO A 118 14.56 -20.68 30.01
CA PRO A 118 14.61 -20.06 28.69
C PRO A 118 15.50 -18.81 28.64
N ASN A 119 16.29 -18.67 27.56
CA ASN A 119 17.03 -17.44 27.30
C ASN A 119 16.27 -16.53 26.32
N TYR A 120 15.79 -15.41 26.83
CA TYR A 120 15.04 -14.41 26.05
C TYR A 120 15.89 -13.29 25.45
N GLU A 121 17.17 -13.17 25.82
CA GLU A 121 18.06 -12.11 25.32
C GLU A 121 18.10 -12.01 23.79
N PRO A 122 18.20 -13.13 23.02
CA PRO A 122 18.16 -13.06 21.56
C PRO A 122 16.80 -12.66 20.98
N ALA A 123 15.69 -12.96 21.68
CA ALA A 123 14.34 -12.57 21.25
C ALA A 123 14.06 -11.08 21.56
N LEU A 124 14.59 -10.56 22.67
CA LEU A 124 14.59 -9.13 22.98
C LEU A 124 15.43 -8.33 21.97
N GLY A 125 16.52 -8.91 21.45
CA GLY A 125 17.28 -8.35 20.33
C GLY A 125 16.41 -8.16 19.08
N LEU A 126 15.72 -9.21 18.64
CA LEU A 126 14.79 -9.15 17.50
C LEU A 126 13.66 -8.12 17.69
N LEU A 127 13.08 -8.03 18.89
CA LEU A 127 12.08 -7.01 19.21
C LEU A 127 12.64 -5.58 19.03
N LYS A 128 13.89 -5.34 19.42
CA LYS A 128 14.56 -4.04 19.24
C LYS A 128 14.82 -3.74 17.76
N GLU A 129 15.22 -4.74 16.98
CA GLU A 129 15.40 -4.61 15.52
C GLU A 129 14.07 -4.30 14.81
N ILE A 130 12.98 -4.99 15.16
CA ILE A 130 11.62 -4.70 14.63
C ILE A 130 11.22 -3.27 14.99
N ARG A 131 11.38 -2.86 16.26
CA ARG A 131 11.07 -1.49 16.71
C ARG A 131 11.88 -0.43 15.96
N GLN A 132 13.19 -0.62 15.81
CA GLN A 132 14.07 0.27 15.05
C GLN A 132 13.68 0.33 13.57
N SER A 133 13.26 -0.80 12.99
CA SER A 133 12.79 -0.88 11.62
C SER A 133 11.50 -0.06 11.44
N LEU A 134 10.52 -0.19 12.35
CA LEU A 134 9.33 0.65 12.38
C LEU A 134 9.66 2.14 12.53
N GLU A 135 10.55 2.51 13.47
CA GLU A 135 10.99 3.89 13.64
C GLU A 135 11.67 4.45 12.37
N SER A 136 12.43 3.62 11.64
CA SER A 136 13.10 4.01 10.39
C SER A 136 12.15 4.31 9.24
N LEU A 137 10.94 3.74 9.28
CA LEU A 137 9.87 3.98 8.30
C LEU A 137 9.11 5.28 8.59
N THR A 138 9.25 5.85 9.79
CA THR A 138 8.69 7.16 10.15
C THR A 138 9.61 8.31 9.76
N LEU A 139 9.06 9.40 9.25
CA LEU A 139 9.82 10.61 8.92
C LEU A 139 10.45 11.22 10.19
N PRO A 140 11.65 11.85 10.11
CA PRO A 140 12.34 12.39 11.29
C PRO A 140 11.54 13.41 12.12
N HIS A 141 10.54 14.07 11.52
CA HIS A 141 9.69 15.05 12.18
C HIS A 141 8.41 14.47 12.81
N GLN A 142 8.10 13.18 12.59
CA GLN A 142 6.92 12.50 13.15
C GLN A 142 7.18 12.01 14.59
N THR A 143 7.51 12.94 15.49
CA THR A 143 7.86 12.64 16.90
C THR A 143 6.74 11.91 17.64
N THR A 144 5.48 12.26 17.41
CA THR A 144 4.30 11.58 18.00
C THR A 144 4.16 10.13 17.56
N LEU A 145 4.55 9.79 16.32
CA LEU A 145 4.48 8.43 15.81
C LEU A 145 5.59 7.56 16.42
N ARG A 146 6.82 8.11 16.47
CA ARG A 146 7.96 7.48 17.15
C ARG A 146 7.71 7.26 18.64
N ALA A 147 7.08 8.23 19.31
CA ALA A 147 6.69 8.09 20.72
C ALA A 147 5.68 6.94 20.91
N GLN A 148 4.66 6.81 20.05
CA GLN A 148 3.72 5.69 20.09
C GLN A 148 4.41 4.34 19.84
N ILE A 149 5.36 4.26 18.91
CA ILE A 149 6.14 3.03 18.67
C ILE A 149 6.92 2.63 19.94
N ALA A 150 7.61 3.59 20.57
CA ALA A 150 8.40 3.36 21.78
C ALA A 150 7.52 2.98 23.00
N GLU A 151 6.37 3.63 23.17
CA GLU A 151 5.41 3.35 24.25
C GLU A 151 4.76 1.96 24.09
N ARG A 152 4.35 1.60 22.87
CA ARG A 152 3.66 0.33 22.59
C ARG A 152 4.62 -0.86 22.51
N LEU A 153 5.89 -0.63 22.23
CA LEU A 153 6.97 -1.63 22.25
C LEU A 153 8.03 -1.23 23.30
N ASP A 154 7.60 -1.12 24.56
CA ASP A 154 8.46 -0.92 25.72
C ASP A 154 9.21 -2.22 26.07
N ILE A 155 10.32 -2.42 25.36
CA ILE A 155 11.19 -3.59 25.50
C ILE A 155 12.10 -3.43 26.72
N GLU A 156 12.47 -2.20 27.08
CA GLU A 156 13.34 -1.88 28.21
C GLU A 156 12.70 -2.26 29.54
N THR A 157 11.42 -1.90 29.78
CA THR A 157 10.70 -2.32 31.00
C THR A 157 10.54 -3.83 31.05
N ALA A 158 10.21 -4.47 29.92
CA ALA A 158 10.04 -5.92 29.87
C ALA A 158 11.36 -6.68 30.10
N GLU A 159 12.49 -6.15 29.63
CA GLU A 159 13.82 -6.70 29.88
C GLU A 159 14.23 -6.57 31.36
N VAL A 160 13.86 -5.47 32.02
CA VAL A 160 14.05 -5.30 33.48
C VAL A 160 13.19 -6.29 34.27
N GLU A 161 11.91 -6.43 33.91
CA GLU A 161 10.98 -7.35 34.57
C GLU A 161 11.36 -8.83 34.35
N TRP A 162 11.86 -9.18 33.16
CA TRP A 162 12.45 -10.49 32.89
C TRP A 162 13.64 -10.77 33.80
N ARG A 163 14.62 -9.85 33.90
CA ARG A 163 15.78 -10.01 34.80
C ARG A 163 15.39 -10.16 36.26
N ARG A 164 14.26 -9.57 36.68
CA ARG A 164 13.72 -9.65 38.05
C ARG A 164 12.96 -10.94 38.33
N THR A 165 12.25 -11.48 37.35
CA THR A 165 11.29 -12.60 37.55
C THR A 165 11.73 -13.93 36.95
N GLY A 166 12.71 -13.92 36.04
CA GLY A 166 13.09 -15.08 35.22
C GLY A 166 12.15 -15.36 34.04
N HIS A 167 11.06 -14.60 33.87
CA HIS A 167 10.03 -14.87 32.88
C HIS A 167 9.77 -13.64 31.99
N LEU A 168 9.65 -13.84 30.68
CA LEU A 168 9.25 -12.82 29.72
C LEU A 168 8.00 -13.28 28.96
N ARG A 169 7.03 -12.38 28.80
CA ARG A 169 5.80 -12.61 28.04
C ARG A 169 5.96 -12.10 26.61
N LEU A 170 6.49 -12.94 25.72
CA LEU A 170 6.73 -12.55 24.31
C LEU A 170 5.43 -12.22 23.56
N GLU A 171 4.33 -12.89 23.89
CA GLU A 171 3.02 -12.65 23.26
C GLU A 171 2.44 -11.26 23.57
N ALA A 172 2.92 -10.57 24.62
CA ALA A 172 2.48 -9.22 24.97
C ALA A 172 2.87 -8.17 23.90
N PHE A 173 3.88 -8.46 23.07
CA PHE A 173 4.31 -7.58 21.97
C PHE A 173 3.56 -7.84 20.66
N ALA A 174 2.88 -8.98 20.53
CA ALA A 174 2.28 -9.39 19.27
C ALA A 174 1.09 -8.51 18.87
N GLU A 175 0.12 -8.34 19.76
CA GLU A 175 -1.07 -7.52 19.50
C GLU A 175 -0.74 -6.04 19.26
N PRO A 176 0.12 -5.36 20.08
CA PRO A 176 0.54 -3.99 19.79
C PRO A 176 1.24 -3.83 18.43
N LEU A 177 2.09 -4.79 18.05
CA LEU A 177 2.75 -4.77 16.75
C LEU A 177 1.74 -4.92 15.61
N VAL A 178 0.86 -5.91 15.66
CA VAL A 178 -0.15 -6.16 14.62
C VAL A 178 -1.10 -4.97 14.46
N GLU A 179 -1.53 -4.32 15.54
CA GLU A 179 -2.40 -3.15 15.47
C GLU A 179 -1.71 -1.93 14.85
N MET A 180 -0.44 -1.67 15.18
CA MET A 180 0.33 -0.59 14.54
C MET A 180 0.51 -0.86 13.04
N LEU A 181 0.80 -2.11 12.67
CA LEU A 181 0.93 -2.50 11.26
C LEU A 181 -0.40 -2.38 10.51
N ALA A 182 -1.52 -2.79 11.11
CA ALA A 182 -2.87 -2.64 10.56
C ALA A 182 -3.27 -1.16 10.35
N GLN A 183 -2.79 -0.26 11.22
CA GLN A 183 -3.14 1.16 11.16
C GLN A 183 -2.30 1.94 10.13
N TRP A 184 -1.05 1.53 9.86
CA TRP A 184 -0.09 2.32 9.08
C TRP A 184 0.31 1.72 7.72
N CYS A 185 -0.09 0.49 7.42
CA CYS A 185 0.17 -0.13 6.12
C CYS A 185 -0.91 0.19 5.09
N ALA A 186 -0.51 0.29 3.82
CA ALA A 186 -1.44 0.35 2.70
C ALA A 186 -2.28 -0.94 2.55
N PRO A 187 -3.53 -0.87 2.05
CA PRO A 187 -4.48 -2.01 2.01
C PRO A 187 -3.99 -3.27 1.27
N VAL A 188 -3.02 -3.12 0.36
CA VAL A 188 -2.37 -4.27 -0.32
C VAL A 188 -1.68 -5.23 0.66
N ARG A 189 -1.34 -4.76 1.88
CA ARG A 189 -0.66 -5.52 2.93
C ARG A 189 -1.62 -6.12 3.97
N ASP A 190 -2.91 -5.81 3.92
CA ASP A 190 -3.92 -6.33 4.85
C ASP A 190 -3.92 -7.88 4.94
N PRO A 191 -3.71 -8.65 3.86
CA PRO A 191 -3.60 -10.11 3.96
C PRO A 191 -2.40 -10.59 4.78
N ASP A 192 -1.29 -9.87 4.74
CA ASP A 192 -0.08 -10.18 5.52
C ASP A 192 -0.24 -9.78 6.99
N VAL A 193 -0.93 -8.67 7.26
CA VAL A 193 -1.29 -8.25 8.62
C VAL A 193 -2.31 -9.21 9.25
N ALA A 194 -3.28 -9.69 8.47
CA ALA A 194 -4.19 -10.75 8.90
C ALA A 194 -3.43 -12.03 9.23
N ARG A 195 -2.51 -12.46 8.35
CA ARG A 195 -1.63 -13.62 8.59
C ARG A 195 -0.79 -13.46 9.87
N LEU A 196 -0.25 -12.27 10.16
CA LEU A 196 0.46 -12.01 11.42
C LEU A 196 -0.40 -12.30 12.66
N ARG A 197 -1.70 -11.96 12.60
CA ARG A 197 -2.64 -12.11 13.73
C ARG A 197 -2.90 -13.58 14.08
N ASP A 198 -2.81 -14.48 13.10
CA ASP A 198 -3.09 -15.91 13.28
C ASP A 198 -1.88 -16.72 13.79
N ILE A 199 -0.66 -16.14 13.80
CA ILE A 199 0.56 -16.85 14.22
C ILE A 199 0.66 -16.89 15.75
N SER A 200 0.49 -18.10 16.32
CA SER A 200 0.62 -18.34 17.77
C SER A 200 2.03 -18.76 18.23
N ASP A 201 2.90 -19.23 17.33
CA ASP A 201 4.28 -19.62 17.67
C ASP A 201 5.18 -18.36 17.70
N PRO A 202 5.85 -18.02 18.82
CA PRO A 202 6.62 -16.78 18.92
C PRO A 202 7.80 -16.68 17.94
N ILE A 203 8.38 -17.81 17.54
CA ILE A 203 9.51 -17.84 16.59
C ILE A 203 9.00 -17.55 15.18
N GLU A 204 7.91 -18.20 14.75
CA GLU A 204 7.30 -17.88 13.45
C GLU A 204 6.72 -16.46 13.43
N PHE A 205 6.21 -15.96 14.56
CA PHE A 205 5.73 -14.58 14.67
C PHE A 205 6.87 -13.57 14.46
N PHE A 206 8.01 -13.73 15.15
CA PHE A 206 9.17 -12.85 14.94
C PHE A 206 9.76 -13.00 13.55
N ARG A 207 9.85 -14.24 13.04
CA ARG A 207 10.34 -14.51 11.68
C ARG A 207 9.51 -13.81 10.63
N PHE A 208 8.19 -13.89 10.73
CA PHE A 208 7.31 -13.21 9.81
C PHE A 208 7.30 -11.69 10.04
N SER A 209 7.38 -11.22 11.28
CA SER A 209 7.46 -9.79 11.61
C SER A 209 8.72 -9.13 11.03
N VAL A 210 9.90 -9.76 11.18
CA VAL A 210 11.16 -9.27 10.60
C VAL A 210 11.04 -9.21 9.07
N GLN A 211 10.57 -10.30 8.45
CA GLN A 211 10.35 -10.33 6.99
C GLN A 211 9.32 -9.28 6.53
N PHE A 212 8.30 -9.01 7.33
CA PHE A 212 7.30 -7.99 7.05
C PHE A 212 7.86 -6.56 7.17
N THR A 213 8.86 -6.33 8.02
CA THR A 213 9.51 -5.01 8.17
C THR A 213 10.69 -4.77 7.21
N ASP A 214 11.24 -5.82 6.58
CA ASP A 214 12.42 -5.76 5.71
C ASP A 214 12.12 -5.30 4.26
N GLU A 215 13.17 -4.80 3.58
CA GLU A 215 13.32 -4.12 2.27
C GLU A 215 12.12 -3.52 1.48
N GLU A 216 10.92 -4.12 1.43
CA GLU A 216 9.81 -3.66 0.57
C GLU A 216 8.93 -2.56 1.20
N VAL A 217 9.03 -2.31 2.51
CA VAL A 217 8.08 -1.43 3.24
C VAL A 217 8.23 0.06 2.93
N LYS A 218 9.38 0.50 2.38
CA LYS A 218 9.65 1.92 2.06
C LYS A 218 8.63 2.55 1.10
N VAL A 219 7.87 1.75 0.37
CA VAL A 219 6.91 2.20 -0.65
C VAL A 219 5.48 2.36 -0.08
N SER A 220 5.17 1.84 1.11
CA SER A 220 3.76 1.60 1.52
C SER A 220 3.32 2.15 2.89
N ILE A 221 4.14 2.96 3.57
CA ILE A 221 3.77 3.65 4.83
C ILE A 221 3.52 5.16 4.63
N VAL A 222 3.65 5.67 3.40
CA VAL A 222 3.26 7.05 3.05
C VAL A 222 2.33 7.03 1.84
N GLY A 223 1.03 6.95 2.11
CA GLY A 223 -0.08 7.29 1.21
C GLY A 223 -0.98 8.29 1.91
#